data_AF-A0A7V2F0E0-F1
#
_entry.id   AF-A0A7V2F0E0-F1
#
_cell.length_a   1.000
_cell.length_b   1.000
_cell.length_c   1.000
_cell.angle_alpha   90.00
_cell.angle_beta   90.00
_cell.angle_gamma   90.00
#
_symmetry.space_group_name_H-M   'P 1'
#
loop_
_entity.id
_entity.type
_entity.pdbx_description
1 polymer ?
#
loop_
_entity_poly.entity_id
_entity_poly.type
_entity_poly.pdbx_seq_one_letter_code
_entity_poly.pdbx_strand_id
1 'polypeptide(L)'
;MVKDKGFVKMYQNSIGHIATVITTVTAFKVYFVMAGNIGYDGICKLTQKEIAVETGLEQPNVSKAIKDLLSVKLLEEVKGDKGNRKYYKVPNVFFCKG
;
A
#
# COMPACT_ATOMS: atom_id res chain seq x y z
N MET A 1 5.47 -25.44 -16.59
CA MET A 1 4.51 -24.56 -15.88
C MET A 1 4.54 -24.85 -14.38
N VAL A 2 5.47 -24.24 -13.62
CA VAL A 2 5.55 -24.40 -12.14
C VAL A 2 5.79 -23.04 -11.44
N LYS A 3 5.83 -21.93 -12.20
CA LYS A 3 6.11 -20.59 -11.64
C LYS A 3 4.91 -19.99 -10.88
N ASP A 4 3.69 -20.44 -11.17
CA ASP A 4 2.47 -19.80 -10.65
C ASP A 4 2.14 -20.17 -9.20
N LYS A 5 2.43 -21.40 -8.77
CA LYS A 5 2.14 -21.84 -7.38
C LYS A 5 2.98 -21.11 -6.34
N GLY A 6 4.23 -20.77 -6.68
CA GLY A 6 5.11 -20.00 -5.80
C GLY A 6 4.61 -18.57 -5.59
N PHE A 7 4.21 -17.91 -6.68
CA PHE A 7 3.66 -16.55 -6.65
C PHE A 7 2.33 -16.49 -5.87
N VAL A 8 1.40 -17.41 -6.14
CA VAL A 8 0.10 -17.45 -5.45
C VAL A 8 0.30 -17.67 -3.94
N LYS A 9 1.21 -18.55 -3.54
CA LYS A 9 1.52 -18.78 -2.11
C LYS A 9 2.15 -17.55 -1.44
N MET A 10 3.06 -16.85 -2.12
CA MET A 10 3.64 -15.60 -1.62
C MET A 10 2.56 -14.52 -1.45
N TYR A 11 1.67 -14.38 -2.43
CA TYR A 11 0.56 -13.44 -2.39
C TYR A 11 -0.42 -13.75 -1.25
N GLN A 12 -0.79 -15.03 -1.07
CA GLN A 12 -1.65 -15.45 0.04
C GLN A 12 -1.03 -15.18 1.41
N ASN A 13 0.26 -15.48 1.58
CA ASN A 13 0.99 -15.17 2.82
C ASN A 13 1.05 -13.66 3.08
N SER A 14 1.25 -12.87 2.03
CA SER A 14 1.23 -11.40 2.10
C SER A 14 -0.12 -10.89 2.60
N ILE A 15 -1.22 -11.36 1.98
CA ILE A 15 -2.58 -10.97 2.38
C ILE A 15 -2.85 -11.39 3.83
N GLY A 16 -2.45 -12.61 4.22
CA GLY A 16 -2.63 -13.09 5.58
C GLY A 16 -1.96 -12.16 6.61
N HIS A 17 -0.73 -11.74 6.36
CA HIS A 17 -0.04 -10.78 7.22
C HIS A 17 -0.68 -9.38 7.18
N ILE A 18 -1.05 -8.88 6.00
CA ILE A 18 -1.72 -7.58 5.87
C ILE A 18 -3.04 -7.58 6.65
N ALA A 19 -3.80 -8.67 6.59
CA ALA A 19 -5.08 -8.82 7.30
C ALA A 19 -4.93 -8.90 8.82
N THR A 20 -3.80 -9.38 9.36
CA THR A 20 -3.56 -9.37 10.81
C THR A 20 -3.11 -8.02 11.33
N VAL A 21 -2.56 -7.17 10.45
CA VAL A 21 -1.97 -5.87 10.82
C VAL A 21 -2.94 -4.72 10.54
N ILE A 22 -3.73 -4.79 9.48
CA ILE A 22 -4.76 -3.80 9.15
C ILE A 22 -6.05 -4.15 9.87
N THR A 23 -6.48 -3.29 10.79
CA THR A 23 -7.68 -3.51 11.62
C THR A 23 -8.93 -2.81 11.09
N THR A 24 -8.81 -1.96 10.06
CA THR A 24 -9.95 -1.20 9.52
C THR A 24 -10.13 -1.42 8.02
N VAL A 25 -11.40 -1.50 7.59
CA VAL A 25 -11.78 -1.61 6.17
C VAL A 25 -11.26 -0.41 5.37
N THR A 26 -11.26 0.78 5.96
CA THR A 26 -10.75 2.01 5.34
C THR A 26 -9.26 1.90 5.04
N ALA A 27 -8.43 1.48 5.99
CA ALA A 27 -7.00 1.29 5.77
C ALA A 27 -6.73 0.17 4.75
N PHE A 28 -7.55 -0.89 4.76
CA PHE A 28 -7.45 -1.97 3.78
C PHE A 28 -7.70 -1.44 2.35
N LYS A 29 -8.79 -0.70 2.13
CA LYS A 29 -9.11 -0.09 0.83
C LYS A 29 -8.00 0.83 0.34
N VAL A 30 -7.50 1.71 1.20
CA VAL A 30 -6.40 2.63 0.87
C VAL A 30 -5.14 1.86 0.50
N TYR A 31 -4.78 0.81 1.26
CA TYR A 31 -3.62 -0.01 0.97
C TYR A 31 -3.72 -0.68 -0.42
N PHE A 32 -4.85 -1.29 -0.77
CA PHE A 32 -4.99 -1.95 -2.08
C PHE A 32 -4.97 -0.98 -3.26
N VAL A 33 -5.59 0.20 -3.12
CA VAL A 33 -5.49 1.23 -4.16
C VAL A 33 -4.04 1.67 -4.35
N MET A 34 -3.29 1.88 -3.27
CA MET A 34 -1.89 2.28 -3.36
C MET A 34 -1.02 1.16 -3.96
N ALA A 35 -1.21 -0.08 -3.50
CA ALA A 35 -0.47 -1.25 -3.99
C ALA A 35 -0.75 -1.55 -5.47
N GLY A 36 -1.97 -1.31 -5.95
CA GLY A 36 -2.34 -1.46 -7.37
C GLY A 36 -1.79 -0.33 -8.27
N ASN A 37 -1.34 0.78 -7.68
CA ASN A 37 -0.84 1.97 -8.40
C ASN A 37 0.65 2.26 -8.10
N ILE A 38 1.41 1.24 -7.70
CA ILE A 38 2.87 1.37 -7.54
C ILE A 38 3.54 1.44 -8.93
N GLY A 39 4.49 2.38 -9.07
CA GLY A 39 5.36 2.42 -10.24
C GLY A 39 6.40 1.29 -10.21
N TYR A 40 7.18 1.17 -11.30
CA TYR A 40 8.32 0.23 -11.37
C TYR A 40 9.41 0.52 -10.32
N ASP A 41 9.41 1.71 -9.74
CA ASP A 41 10.25 2.13 -8.62
C ASP A 41 9.72 1.66 -7.25
N GLY A 42 8.56 0.98 -7.22
CA GLY A 42 7.88 0.56 -6.00
C GLY A 42 7.22 1.71 -5.23
N ILE A 43 7.08 2.88 -5.85
CA ILE A 43 6.53 4.08 -5.23
C ILE A 43 5.13 4.36 -5.77
N CYS A 44 4.17 4.54 -4.87
CA CYS A 44 2.88 5.10 -5.18
C CYS A 44 2.98 6.62 -5.22
N LYS A 45 2.69 7.22 -6.39
CA LYS A 45 2.75 8.67 -6.64
C LYS A 45 1.38 9.36 -6.58
N LEU A 46 0.33 8.60 -6.28
CA LEU A 46 -1.02 9.13 -6.10
C LEU A 46 -1.06 10.11 -4.92
N THR A 47 -1.79 11.20 -5.12
CA THR A 47 -2.16 12.16 -4.07
C THR A 47 -3.27 11.59 -3.19
N GLN A 48 -3.44 12.14 -1.99
CA GLN A 48 -4.57 11.78 -1.13
C GLN A 48 -5.93 12.06 -1.79
N LYS A 49 -6.00 13.07 -2.67
CA LYS A 49 -7.21 13.37 -3.44
C LYS A 49 -7.53 12.29 -4.47
N GLU A 50 -6.52 11.80 -5.20
CA GLU A 50 -6.70 10.70 -6.15
C GLU A 50 -7.08 9.41 -5.43
N ILE A 51 -6.42 9.10 -4.30
CA ILE A 51 -6.77 7.95 -3.46
C ILE A 51 -8.22 8.06 -2.95
N ALA A 52 -8.66 9.25 -2.54
CA ALA A 52 -10.03 9.50 -2.12
C ALA A 52 -11.05 9.19 -3.23
N VAL A 53 -10.75 9.61 -4.47
CA VAL A 53 -11.60 9.32 -5.64
C VAL A 53 -11.66 7.82 -5.91
N GLU A 54 -10.51 7.14 -5.97
CA GLU A 54 -10.43 5.70 -6.25
C GLU A 54 -11.11 4.83 -5.18
N THR A 55 -11.01 5.24 -3.90
CA THR A 55 -11.60 4.50 -2.78
C THR A 55 -13.05 4.87 -2.48
N GLY A 56 -13.55 5.98 -3.03
CA GLY A 56 -14.82 6.60 -2.66
C GLY A 56 -14.85 7.13 -1.22
N LEU A 57 -13.68 7.36 -0.60
CA LEU A 57 -13.55 7.84 0.77
C LEU A 57 -13.33 9.35 0.80
N GLU A 58 -13.74 9.98 1.90
CA GLU A 58 -13.37 11.37 2.16
C GLU A 58 -11.87 11.50 2.48
N GLN A 59 -11.26 12.62 2.07
CA GLN A 59 -9.82 12.87 2.30
C GLN A 59 -9.37 12.73 3.77
N PRO A 60 -10.14 13.16 4.79
CA PRO A 60 -9.76 12.95 6.19
C PRO A 60 -9.61 11.46 6.55
N ASN A 61 -10.49 10.61 6.02
CA ASN A 61 -10.44 9.17 6.22
C ASN A 61 -9.24 8.54 5.51
N VAL A 62 -8.90 9.01 4.31
CA VAL A 62 -7.68 8.62 3.60
C VAL A 62 -6.43 9.03 4.38
N SER A 63 -6.38 10.26 4.90
CA SER A 63 -5.26 10.76 5.69
C SER A 63 -5.04 9.94 6.96
N LYS A 64 -6.13 9.60 7.67
CA LYS A 64 -6.07 8.72 8.84
C LYS A 64 -5.59 7.32 8.46
N ALA A 65 -6.15 6.72 7.42
CA ALA A 65 -5.75 5.41 6.93
C ALA A 65 -4.27 5.35 6.55
N ILE A 66 -3.74 6.37 5.87
CA ILE A 66 -2.30 6.45 5.54
C ILE A 66 -1.46 6.49 6.81
N LYS A 67 -1.85 7.27 7.83
CA LYS A 67 -1.13 7.30 9.12
C LYS A 67 -1.14 5.93 9.81
N ASP A 68 -2.28 5.26 9.80
CA ASP A 68 -2.41 3.92 10.38
C ASP A 68 -1.46 2.95 9.66
N LEU A 69 -1.45 2.94 8.32
CA LEU A 69 -0.57 2.11 7.49
C LEU A 69 0.93 2.40 7.68
N LEU A 70 1.31 3.67 7.86
CA LEU A 70 2.67 4.08 8.20
C LEU A 70 3.07 3.57 9.60
N SER A 71 2.17 3.67 10.58
CA SER A 71 2.44 3.26 11.96
C SER A 71 2.73 1.76 12.09
N VAL A 72 2.08 0.96 11.25
CA VAL A 72 2.25 -0.49 11.19
C VAL A 72 3.29 -0.95 10.16
N LYS A 73 4.04 -0.01 9.57
CA LYS A 73 5.13 -0.24 8.61
C LYS A 73 4.70 -0.98 7.33
N LEU A 74 3.44 -0.86 6.94
CA LEU A 74 2.96 -1.32 5.62
C LEU A 74 3.20 -0.28 4.52
N LEU A 75 3.52 0.96 4.90
CA LEU A 75 3.97 2.02 4.02
C LEU A 75 5.22 2.69 4.58
N GLU A 76 6.02 3.27 3.70
CA GLU A 76 7.13 4.16 4.03
C GLU A 76 6.95 5.50 3.31
N GLU A 77 7.12 6.61 4.03
CA GLU A 77 7.08 7.94 3.41
C GLU A 77 8.42 8.20 2.69
N VAL A 78 8.33 8.55 1.40
CA VAL A 78 9.47 8.92 0.57
C VAL A 78 9.36 10.40 0.22
N LYS A 79 10.47 11.12 0.36
CA LYS A 79 10.56 12.52 -0.08
C LYS A 79 10.50 12.56 -1.61
N GLY A 80 9.58 13.35 -2.15
CA GLY A 80 9.53 13.58 -3.59
C GLY A 80 10.60 14.55 -4.09
N ASP A 81 10.96 14.41 -5.36
CA ASP A 81 11.97 15.25 -6.03
C ASP A 81 11.54 16.71 -6.27
N LYS A 82 10.24 17.01 -6.16
CA LYS A 82 9.66 18.34 -6.44
C LYS A 82 8.71 18.79 -5.35
N GLY A 83 9.19 19.70 -4.49
CA GLY A 83 8.41 20.31 -3.41
C GLY A 83 8.01 19.31 -2.33
N ASN A 84 7.35 19.77 -1.26
CA ASN A 84 6.93 18.98 -0.10
C ASN A 84 5.89 17.87 -0.39
N ARG A 85 5.86 17.33 -1.62
CA ARG A 85 5.00 16.23 -2.02
C ARG A 85 5.50 14.94 -1.38
N LYS A 86 4.60 14.32 -0.62
CA LYS A 86 4.81 13.04 0.03
C LYS A 86 4.47 11.93 -0.95
N TYR A 87 5.42 11.04 -1.19
CA TYR A 87 5.15 9.77 -1.86
C TYR A 87 5.19 8.64 -0.85
N TYR A 88 4.59 7.51 -1.20
CA TYR A 88 4.54 6.37 -0.32
C TYR A 88 5.09 5.16 -1.06
N LYS A 89 6.12 4.57 -0.48
CA LYS A 89 6.64 3.27 -0.92
C LYS A 89 5.86 2.19 -0.19
N VAL A 90 5.52 1.13 -0.90
CA VAL A 90 5.01 -0.10 -0.30
C VAL A 90 6.23 -1.00 -0.09
N PRO A 91 6.86 -1.02 1.11
CA PRO A 91 8.08 -1.77 1.34
C PRO A 91 7.80 -3.27 1.15
N ASN A 92 8.27 -3.80 0.03
CA ASN A 92 8.16 -5.21 -0.34
C ASN A 92 6.72 -5.75 -0.28
N VAL A 93 6.02 -5.71 -1.42
CA VAL A 93 5.05 -6.78 -1.71
C VAL A 93 5.80 -8.09 -1.49
N PHE A 94 5.47 -8.81 -0.42
CA PHE A 94 6.38 -9.75 0.25
C PHE A 94 6.95 -10.79 -0.71
N PHE A 95 8.12 -10.51 -1.27
CA PHE A 95 9.06 -11.54 -1.67
C PHE A 95 9.63 -12.07 -0.35
N CYS A 96 8.97 -13.07 0.24
CA CYS A 96 9.66 -13.92 1.19
C CYS A 96 10.94 -14.38 0.47
N LYS A 97 12.10 -13.98 1.00
CA LYS A 97 13.38 -14.55 0.57
C LYS A 97 13.19 -16.07 0.60
N GLY A 98 13.31 -16.67 -0.58
CA GLY A 98 13.32 -18.12 -0.74
C GLY A 98 14.51 -18.73 -0.02
#